data_AF-A0A7X5N3Z0-F1
#
_entry.id   AF-A0A7X5N3Z0-F1
#
_cell.length_a   1.000
_cell.length_b   1.000
_cell.length_c   1.000
_cell.angle_alpha   90.00
_cell.angle_beta   90.00
_cell.angle_gamma   90.00
#
_symmetry.space_group_name_H-M   'P 1'
#
loop_
_entity.id
_entity.type
_entity.pdbx_description
1 polymer ?
#
loop_
_entity_poly.entity_id
_entity_poly.type
_entity_poly.pdbx_seq_one_letter_code
_entity_poly.pdbx_strand_id
1 'polypeptide(L)'
;SSSDNILLDFSTQIQYRITAPALLLSGFGQDWFKNNVASQYASIVRDQVKRYDMTKMMSDPDTARKIDDSVTQNVSALVKQQGLPIQIQNITL
;
A
#
# COMPACT_ATOMS: atom_id res chain seq x y z
N SER A 1 -4.93 26.54 7.44
CA SER A 1 -5.12 25.92 8.76
C SER A 1 -5.86 24.61 8.61
N SER A 2 -5.35 23.59 9.27
CA SER A 2 -5.76 22.19 9.19
C SER A 2 -7.24 21.99 9.52
N SER A 3 -8.01 21.47 8.57
CA SER A 3 -9.36 20.94 8.80
C SER A 3 -9.37 19.62 8.02
N ASP A 4 -9.09 18.46 8.60
CA ASP A 4 -9.43 18.02 9.94
C ASP A 4 -8.25 17.28 10.58
N ASN A 5 -7.95 17.65 11.82
CA ASN A 5 -6.94 16.97 12.65
C ASN A 5 -7.51 15.68 13.25
N ILE A 6 -8.18 14.86 12.42
CA ILE A 6 -8.49 13.49 12.79
C ILE A 6 -7.21 12.70 12.56
N LEU A 7 -6.65 12.13 13.63
CA LEU A 7 -5.68 11.05 13.51
C LEU A 7 -6.42 9.89 12.85
N LEU A 8 -6.34 9.86 11.52
CA LEU A 8 -7.03 8.85 10.73
C LEU A 8 -6.16 7.60 10.70
N ASP A 9 -6.52 6.66 11.56
CA ASP A 9 -6.01 5.30 11.49
C ASP A 9 -6.77 4.53 10.40
N PHE A 10 -6.20 4.52 9.20
CA PHE A 10 -6.64 3.64 8.13
C PHE A 10 -6.00 2.26 8.34
N SER A 11 -6.85 1.25 8.54
CA SER A 11 -6.41 -0.13 8.47
C SER A 11 -6.41 -0.55 7.02
N THR A 12 -5.35 -1.20 6.57
CA THR A 12 -5.24 -1.65 5.18
C THR A 12 -4.74 -3.07 5.14
N GLN A 13 -5.19 -3.84 4.17
CA GLN A 13 -4.74 -5.20 3.95
C GLN A 13 -4.04 -5.32 2.60
N ILE A 14 -2.83 -5.87 2.62
CA ILE A 14 -2.07 -6.20 1.42
C ILE A 14 -2.08 -7.71 1.21
N GLN A 15 -2.45 -8.13 0.00
CA GLN A 15 -2.34 -9.52 -0.44
C GLN A 15 -1.23 -9.61 -1.48
N TYR A 16 -0.26 -10.51 -1.24
CA TYR A 16 0.87 -10.71 -2.13
C TYR A 16 1.20 -12.19 -2.26
N ARG A 17 1.96 -12.53 -3.30
CA ARG A 17 2.53 -13.85 -3.53
C ARG A 17 4.04 -13.72 -3.65
N ILE A 18 4.79 -14.58 -2.96
CA ILE A 18 6.24 -14.68 -3.13
C ILE A 18 6.51 -15.49 -4.40
N THR A 19 7.31 -14.95 -5.32
CA THR A 19 7.62 -15.61 -6.61
C THR A 19 8.97 -16.32 -6.58
N ALA A 20 9.94 -15.85 -5.78
CA ALA A 20 11.22 -16.52 -5.57
C ALA A 20 11.67 -16.44 -4.10
N PRO A 21 11.26 -17.41 -3.24
CA PRO A 21 11.52 -17.37 -1.80
C PRO A 21 13.02 -17.34 -1.43
N ALA A 22 13.85 -18.11 -2.14
CA ALA A 22 15.29 -18.16 -1.88
C ALA A 22 15.96 -16.79 -2.14
N LEU A 23 15.59 -16.11 -3.23
CA LEU A 23 16.09 -14.78 -3.57
C LEU A 23 15.57 -13.71 -2.61
N LEU A 24 14.32 -13.84 -2.15
CA LEU A 24 13.74 -12.92 -1.17
C LEU A 24 14.54 -12.99 0.14
N LEU A 25 14.78 -14.20 0.63
CA LEU A 25 15.47 -14.40 1.90
C LEU A 25 16.96 -14.01 1.82
N SER A 26 17.65 -14.39 0.75
CA SER A 26 19.09 -14.08 0.62
C SER A 26 19.37 -12.61 0.32
N GLY A 27 18.49 -11.94 -0.43
CA GLY A 27 18.66 -10.54 -0.82
C GLY A 27 18.10 -9.54 0.20
N PHE A 28 16.97 -9.86 0.83
CA PHE A 28 16.21 -8.90 1.66
C PHE A 28 15.99 -9.35 3.10
N GLY A 29 16.29 -10.61 3.42
CA GLY A 29 16.14 -11.17 4.77
C GLY A 29 14.70 -11.50 5.15
N GLN A 30 14.54 -12.03 6.37
CA GLN A 30 13.23 -12.44 6.90
C GLN A 30 12.29 -11.24 7.11
N ASP A 31 12.84 -10.10 7.55
CA ASP A 31 12.11 -8.86 7.81
C ASP A 31 11.99 -7.95 6.57
N TRP A 32 12.05 -8.54 5.36
CA TRP A 32 12.06 -7.80 4.09
C TRP A 32 10.92 -6.77 3.99
N PHE A 33 9.72 -7.12 4.45
CA PHE A 33 8.55 -6.24 4.35
C PHE A 33 8.74 -5.00 5.21
N LYS A 34 9.11 -5.20 6.48
CA LYS A 34 9.34 -4.11 7.44
C LYS A 34 10.44 -3.17 6.96
N ASN A 35 11.53 -3.73 6.44
CA ASN A 35 12.73 -2.95 6.11
C ASN A 35 12.66 -2.24 4.75
N ASN A 36 11.89 -2.76 3.79
CA ASN A 36 11.92 -2.27 2.40
C ASN A 36 10.57 -1.70 1.93
N VAL A 37 9.45 -2.23 2.43
CA VAL A 37 8.11 -1.94 1.89
C VAL A 37 7.26 -1.11 2.86
N ALA A 38 7.25 -1.44 4.15
CA ALA A 38 6.26 -0.92 5.11
C ALA A 38 6.17 0.61 5.17
N SER A 39 7.30 1.31 5.27
CA SER A 39 7.29 2.79 5.36
C SER A 39 6.78 3.45 4.07
N GLN A 40 7.19 2.93 2.91
CA GLN A 40 6.81 3.49 1.62
C GLN A 40 5.36 3.16 1.29
N TYR A 41 4.93 1.94 1.61
CA TYR A 41 3.54 1.52 1.58
C TYR A 41 2.63 2.47 2.38
N ALA A 42 2.97 2.72 3.65
CA ALA A 42 2.21 3.64 4.49
C ALA A 42 2.17 5.07 3.93
N SER A 43 3.27 5.53 3.33
CA SER A 43 3.29 6.84 2.66
C SER A 43 2.38 6.88 1.43
N ILE A 44 2.41 5.85 0.58
CA ILE A 44 1.56 5.74 -0.61
C ILE A 44 0.09 5.74 -0.21
N VAL A 45 -0.30 4.91 0.76
CA VAL A 45 -1.66 4.87 1.30
C VAL A 45 -2.09 6.26 1.77
N ARG A 46 -1.26 6.89 2.62
CA ARG A 46 -1.56 8.23 3.16
C ARG A 46 -1.73 9.27 2.07
N ASP A 47 -0.87 9.26 1.05
CA ASP A 47 -0.91 10.24 -0.03
C ASP A 47 -2.11 10.03 -0.96
N GLN A 48 -2.53 8.78 -1.20
CA GLN A 48 -3.74 8.52 -1.99
C GLN A 48 -4.99 8.89 -1.21
N VAL A 49 -5.07 8.50 0.06
CA VAL A 49 -6.22 8.80 0.92
C VAL A 49 -6.39 10.29 1.13
N LYS A 50 -5.30 11.07 1.32
CA LYS A 50 -5.37 12.53 1.43
C LYS A 50 -5.94 13.23 0.18
N ARG A 51 -5.91 12.60 -0.99
CA ARG A 51 -6.45 13.19 -2.24
C ARG A 51 -7.96 13.13 -2.30
N TYR A 52 -8.60 12.28 -1.50
CA TYR A 52 -10.04 12.12 -1.48
C TYR A 52 -10.60 12.55 -0.13
N ASP A 53 -11.75 13.21 -0.19
CA ASP A 53 -12.47 13.62 1.01
C ASP A 53 -13.00 12.37 1.73
N MET A 54 -12.85 12.33 3.05
CA MET A 54 -13.12 11.15 3.87
C MET A 54 -14.60 10.73 3.80
N THR A 55 -15.49 11.72 3.75
CA THR A 55 -16.92 11.50 3.59
C THR A 55 -17.22 10.79 2.27
N LYS A 56 -16.49 11.14 1.20
CA LYS A 56 -16.65 10.51 -0.12
C LYS A 56 -16.17 9.07 -0.13
N MET A 57 -15.07 8.73 0.56
CA MET A 57 -14.64 7.33 0.65
C MET A 57 -15.67 6.43 1.34
N MET A 58 -16.29 6.94 2.41
CA MET A 58 -17.31 6.18 3.15
C MET A 58 -18.65 6.13 2.42
N SER A 59 -19.02 7.18 1.70
CA SER A 59 -20.32 7.27 1.02
C SER A 59 -20.33 6.72 -0.42
N ASP A 60 -19.16 6.63 -1.05
CA ASP A 60 -19.01 6.20 -2.45
C ASP A 60 -18.03 5.02 -2.57
N PRO A 61 -18.55 3.79 -2.71
CA PRO A 61 -17.75 2.59 -2.95
C PRO A 61 -16.84 2.68 -4.19
N ASP A 62 -17.21 3.47 -5.19
CA ASP A 62 -16.37 3.65 -6.39
C ASP A 62 -15.16 4.54 -6.10
N THR A 63 -15.29 5.48 -5.16
CA THR A 63 -14.14 6.27 -4.68
C THR A 63 -13.18 5.37 -3.91
N ALA A 64 -13.66 4.52 -2.99
CA ALA A 64 -12.82 3.58 -2.26
C ALA A 64 -12.05 2.63 -3.23
N ARG A 65 -12.74 2.06 -4.21
CA ARG A 65 -12.12 1.17 -5.21
C ARG A 65 -11.03 1.85 -6.03
N LYS A 66 -11.23 3.12 -6.42
CA LYS A 66 -10.19 3.89 -7.14
C LYS A 66 -8.93 4.09 -6.30
N ILE A 67 -9.08 4.26 -4.99
CA ILE A 67 -7.94 4.39 -4.08
C ILE A 67 -7.24 3.03 -3.94
N ASP A 68 -7.99 1.94 -3.73
CA ASP A 68 -7.45 0.57 -3.71
C ASP A 68 -6.64 0.25 -4.97
N ASP A 69 -7.19 0.55 -6.15
CA ASP A 69 -6.54 0.34 -7.44
C ASP A 69 -5.25 1.18 -7.56
N SER A 70 -5.31 2.46 -7.17
CA SER A 70 -4.17 3.36 -7.24
C SER A 70 -3.05 2.96 -6.28
N VAL A 71 -3.39 2.59 -5.04
CA VAL A 71 -2.44 2.09 -4.05
C VAL A 71 -1.83 0.78 -4.55
N THR A 72 -2.65 -0.16 -5.05
CA THR A 72 -2.19 -1.43 -5.62
C THR A 72 -1.19 -1.21 -6.75
N GLN A 73 -1.48 -0.31 -7.70
CA GLN A 73 -0.58 0.01 -8.81
C GLN A 73 0.74 0.61 -8.34
N ASN A 74 0.69 1.60 -7.44
CA ASN A 74 1.89 2.29 -6.94
C ASN A 74 2.79 1.35 -6.14
N VAL A 75 2.22 0.51 -5.27
CA VAL A 75 2.97 -0.46 -4.48
C VAL A 75 3.52 -1.57 -5.38
N SER A 76 2.77 -2.00 -6.40
CA SER A 76 3.25 -2.95 -7.42
C SER A 76 4.45 -2.40 -8.19
N ALA A 77 4.43 -1.12 -8.55
CA ALA A 77 5.55 -0.46 -9.21
C ALA A 77 6.77 -0.38 -8.27
N LEU A 78 6.54 -0.04 -7.00
CA LEU A 78 7.58 0.04 -5.98
C LEU A 78 8.34 -1.30 -5.82
N VAL A 79 7.61 -2.40 -5.62
CA VAL A 79 8.24 -3.71 -5.40
C VAL A 79 9.01 -4.19 -6.63
N LYS A 80 8.53 -3.84 -7.84
CA LYS A 80 9.24 -4.11 -9.09
C LYS A 80 10.52 -3.28 -9.20
N GLN A 81 10.46 -1.99 -8.88
CA GLN A 81 11.62 -1.09 -8.92
C GLN A 81 12.71 -1.53 -7.94
N GLN A 82 12.32 -2.01 -6.77
CA GLN A 82 13.24 -2.54 -5.76
C GLN A 82 13.76 -3.95 -6.08
N GLY A 83 13.22 -4.61 -7.11
CA GLY A 83 13.59 -5.98 -7.46
C GLY A 83 13.14 -7.02 -6.43
N LEU A 84 12.14 -6.69 -5.58
CA LEU A 84 11.57 -7.65 -4.63
C LEU A 84 10.85 -8.76 -5.41
N PRO A 85 11.19 -10.04 -5.18
CA PRO A 85 10.57 -11.17 -5.86
C PRO A 85 9.20 -11.51 -5.25
N ILE A 86 8.30 -10.53 -5.29
CA ILE A 86 6.89 -10.66 -4.89
C ILE A 86 5.98 -10.08 -5.97
N GLN A 87 4.75 -10.56 -5.99
CA GLN A 87 3.68 -10.04 -6.81
C GLN A 87 2.54 -9.57 -5.89
N ILE A 88 2.18 -8.29 -5.99
CA ILE A 88 1.00 -7.76 -5.32
C ILE A 88 -0.24 -8.28 -6.06
N GLN A 89 -1.18 -8.85 -5.31
CA GLN A 89 -2.45 -9.35 -5.84
C GLN A 89 -3.56 -8.32 -5.65
N ASN A 90 -3.65 -7.76 -4.46
CA ASN A 90 -4.68 -6.78 -4.12
C ASN A 90 -4.28 -5.97 -2.87
N ILE A 91 -4.76 -4.74 -2.77
CA ILE A 91 -4.66 -3.90 -1.57
C ILE A 91 -6.05 -3.30 -1.32
N THR A 92 -6.53 -3.43 -0.09
CA THR A 92 -7.85 -2.91 0.30
C THR A 92 -7.74 -2.06 1.56
N LEU A 93 -8.40 -0.91 1.54
CA LEU A 93 -8.59 0.02 2.66
C LEU A 93 -9.81 -0.35 3.52
#